data_AF-A0A950A7L4-F1
#
_entry.id   AF-A0A950A7L4-F1
#
_cell.length_a   1.000
_cell.length_b   1.000
_cell.length_c   1.000
_cell.angle_alpha   90.00
_cell.angle_beta   90.00
_cell.angle_gamma   90.00
#
_symmetry.space_group_name_H-M   'P 1'
#
loop_
_entity.id
_entity.type
_entity.pdbx_description
1 polymer ?
#
loop_
_entity_poly.entity_id
_entity_poly.type
_entity_poly.pdbx_seq_one_letter_code
_entity_poly.pdbx_strand_id
1 'polypeptide(L)'
;MYHEGNRFFQDRFDTRRLADRLEERLVLRAIDDEDKAFIESRDMFFLATVDDEGQPNCSYKGGDPGFVSVVDERTIAFPNYDGNGMYLSIGNVWRNHAIGMLFIDWERPQRLRVNGDAQVSFDDPLLARYHEAQFMVRVAVREVFPNCGRYIHRLKLIERSRFVPRAATPTPIPDWKRDMDRSVLSADDPLRREAP
;
A
#
# COMPACT_ATOMS: atom_id res chain seq x y z
N MET A 1 16.35 -13.01 3.74
CA MET A 1 15.64 -12.02 4.55
C MET A 1 16.48 -11.39 5.67
N TYR A 2 17.25 -12.16 6.45
CA TYR A 2 17.83 -11.67 7.72
C TYR A 2 19.23 -11.04 7.59
N HIS A 3 19.46 -9.90 8.24
CA HIS A 3 20.78 -9.28 8.43
C HIS A 3 21.36 -9.58 9.82
N GLU A 4 22.60 -9.13 10.09
CA GLU A 4 23.34 -9.43 11.32
C GLU A 4 22.57 -9.08 12.61
N GLY A 5 21.87 -7.94 12.62
CA GLY A 5 21.05 -7.50 13.74
C GLY A 5 19.89 -8.46 14.02
N ASN A 6 19.24 -9.01 12.98
CA ASN A 6 18.22 -10.03 13.18
C ASN A 6 18.84 -11.30 13.75
N ARG A 7 19.99 -11.74 13.22
CA ARG A 7 20.68 -12.95 13.68
C ARG A 7 21.13 -12.83 15.14
N PHE A 8 21.61 -11.66 15.55
CA PHE A 8 21.94 -11.37 16.95
C PHE A 8 20.74 -11.64 17.87
N PHE A 9 19.56 -11.10 17.58
CA PHE A 9 18.37 -11.33 18.42
C PHE A 9 17.86 -12.77 18.33
N GLN A 10 17.91 -13.39 17.15
CA GLN A 10 17.53 -14.78 16.99
C GLN A 10 18.40 -15.71 17.82
N ASP A 11 19.71 -15.51 17.82
CA ASP A 11 20.66 -16.28 18.64
C ASP A 11 20.48 -15.97 20.13
N ARG A 12 20.28 -14.69 20.49
CA ARG A 12 20.03 -14.24 21.87
C ARG A 12 18.80 -14.87 22.51
N PHE A 13 17.80 -15.22 21.72
CA PHE A 13 16.55 -15.84 22.15
C PHE A 13 16.39 -17.30 21.67
N ASP A 14 17.45 -17.93 21.16
CA ASP A 14 17.47 -19.32 20.66
C ASP A 14 16.36 -19.65 19.63
N THR A 15 16.07 -18.69 18.75
CA THR A 15 15.01 -18.80 17.72
C THR A 15 15.55 -18.91 16.29
N ARG A 16 16.86 -18.92 16.08
CA ARG A 16 17.45 -18.99 14.72
C ARG A 16 16.96 -20.17 13.90
N ARG A 17 16.94 -21.37 14.51
CA ARG A 17 16.43 -22.61 13.90
C ARG A 17 14.96 -22.48 13.46
N LEU A 18 14.15 -21.80 14.26
CA LEU A 18 12.75 -21.54 13.95
C LEU A 18 12.61 -20.52 12.81
N ALA A 19 13.39 -19.43 12.86
CA ALA A 19 13.39 -18.41 11.82
C ALA A 19 13.77 -18.98 10.45
N ASP A 20 14.84 -19.77 10.39
CA ASP A 20 15.28 -20.44 9.15
C ASP A 20 14.17 -21.36 8.60
N ARG A 21 13.51 -22.13 9.47
CA ARG A 21 12.41 -23.02 9.08
C ARG A 21 11.17 -22.27 8.57
N LEU A 22 10.89 -21.09 9.12
CA LEU A 22 9.79 -20.24 8.67
C LEU A 22 10.13 -19.57 7.33
N GLU A 23 11.37 -19.08 7.16
CA GLU A 23 11.85 -18.52 5.89
C GLU A 23 11.72 -19.55 4.76
N GLU A 24 12.23 -20.77 4.97
CA GLU A 24 12.14 -21.88 4.00
C GLU A 24 10.72 -22.22 3.56
N ARG A 25 9.74 -22.10 4.46
CA ARG A 25 8.37 -22.61 4.24
C ARG A 25 7.37 -21.54 3.82
N LEU A 26 7.56 -20.31 4.28
CA LEU A 26 6.54 -19.26 4.18
C LEU A 26 7.01 -18.09 3.30
N VAL A 27 8.30 -17.98 3.00
CA VAL A 27 8.78 -16.88 2.14
C VAL A 27 8.82 -17.35 0.70
N LEU A 28 7.88 -16.85 -0.08
CA LEU A 28 7.76 -17.10 -1.51
C LEU A 28 8.35 -15.92 -2.28
N ARG A 29 8.78 -16.17 -3.52
CA ARG A 29 9.24 -15.14 -4.47
C ARG A 29 8.23 -14.85 -5.57
N ALA A 30 7.04 -15.43 -5.45
CA ALA A 30 5.95 -15.32 -6.40
C ALA A 30 4.64 -15.33 -5.61
N ILE A 31 3.66 -14.57 -6.09
CA ILE A 31 2.29 -14.53 -5.59
C ILE A 31 1.57 -15.75 -6.15
N ASP A 32 1.07 -16.62 -5.29
CA ASP A 32 0.18 -17.70 -5.70
C ASP A 32 -1.29 -17.25 -5.77
N ASP A 33 -2.18 -18.15 -6.18
CA ASP A 33 -3.61 -17.84 -6.35
C ASP A 33 -4.30 -17.47 -5.02
N GLU A 34 -3.85 -18.01 -3.88
CA GLU A 34 -4.42 -17.70 -2.57
C GLU A 34 -3.98 -16.30 -2.12
N ASP A 35 -2.70 -15.98 -2.25
CA ASP A 35 -2.14 -14.66 -1.99
C ASP A 35 -2.77 -13.60 -2.89
N LYS A 36 -2.97 -13.91 -4.18
CA LYS A 36 -3.67 -13.04 -5.12
C LYS A 36 -5.09 -12.75 -4.67
N ALA A 37 -5.88 -13.78 -4.38
CA ALA A 37 -7.25 -13.63 -3.92
C ALA A 37 -7.31 -12.82 -2.61
N PHE A 38 -6.34 -13.05 -1.71
CA PHE A 38 -6.23 -12.29 -0.46
C PHE A 38 -5.95 -10.81 -0.72
N ILE A 39 -4.95 -10.47 -1.54
CA ILE A 39 -4.56 -9.10 -1.87
C ILE A 39 -5.72 -8.35 -2.54
N GLU A 40 -6.31 -8.94 -3.59
CA GLU A 40 -7.36 -8.27 -4.39
C GLU A 40 -8.66 -8.12 -3.60
N SER A 41 -8.89 -8.93 -2.56
CA SER A 41 -10.06 -8.77 -1.68
C SER A 41 -9.92 -7.64 -0.64
N ARG A 42 -8.76 -7.00 -0.51
CA ARG A 42 -8.56 -5.90 0.44
C ARG A 42 -8.99 -4.56 -0.13
N ASP A 43 -9.64 -3.77 0.72
CA ASP A 43 -9.96 -2.36 0.47
C ASP A 43 -8.96 -1.40 1.12
N MET A 44 -7.92 -1.94 1.78
CA MET A 44 -6.81 -1.16 2.33
C MET A 44 -5.52 -1.97 2.51
N PHE A 45 -4.40 -1.27 2.55
CA PHE A 45 -3.11 -1.79 3.02
C PHE A 45 -2.25 -0.68 3.63
N PHE A 46 -1.20 -1.06 4.35
CA PHE A 46 -0.16 -0.13 4.79
C PHE A 46 1.05 -0.22 3.88
N LEU A 47 1.54 0.94 3.45
CA LEU A 47 2.73 1.08 2.61
C LEU A 47 3.86 1.69 3.44
N ALA A 48 4.92 0.92 3.64
CA ALA A 48 6.18 1.38 4.19
C ALA A 48 7.14 1.75 3.05
N THR A 49 7.68 2.95 3.12
CA THR A 49 8.72 3.46 2.21
C THR A 49 9.86 4.01 3.03
N VAL A 50 11.02 4.18 2.41
CA VAL A 50 12.20 4.79 3.03
C VAL A 50 12.82 5.71 1.99
N ASP A 51 13.30 6.89 2.40
CA ASP A 51 14.00 7.79 1.48
C ASP A 51 15.47 7.35 1.25
N ASP A 52 16.23 8.16 0.54
CA ASP A 52 17.66 7.94 0.28
C ASP A 52 18.57 8.22 1.49
N GLU A 53 18.04 8.86 2.54
CA GLU A 53 18.73 9.08 3.82
C GLU A 53 18.40 8.01 4.88
N GLY A 54 17.51 7.07 4.56
CA GLY A 54 17.10 6.01 5.46
C GLY A 54 15.94 6.39 6.39
N GLN A 55 15.25 7.52 6.18
CA GLN A 55 14.10 7.90 6.99
C GLN A 55 12.85 7.13 6.55
N PRO A 56 12.19 6.40 7.47
CA PRO A 56 11.01 5.62 7.14
C PRO A 56 9.75 6.50 7.09
N ASN A 57 8.85 6.13 6.19
CA ASN A 57 7.47 6.60 6.17
C ASN A 57 6.51 5.40 6.12
N CYS A 58 5.35 5.54 6.76
CA CYS A 58 4.29 4.54 6.69
C CYS A 58 2.97 5.24 6.41
N SER A 59 2.27 4.79 5.37
CA SER A 59 1.01 5.38 4.92
C SER A 59 -0.09 4.34 4.81
N TYR A 60 -1.31 4.77 5.12
CA TYR A 60 -2.52 4.01 4.79
C TYR A 60 -2.87 4.26 3.32
N LYS A 61 -3.12 3.20 2.57
CA LYS A 61 -3.64 3.25 1.20
C LYS A 61 -4.99 2.54 1.17
N GLY A 62 -6.03 3.24 0.73
CA GLY A 62 -7.40 2.73 0.70
C GLY A 62 -8.05 2.87 -0.67
N GLY A 63 -9.00 1.99 -0.95
CA GLY A 63 -9.80 1.96 -2.16
C GLY A 63 -11.03 1.06 -1.98
N ASP A 64 -11.70 0.70 -3.06
CA ASP A 64 -12.68 -0.39 -3.03
C ASP A 64 -11.97 -1.74 -3.25
N PRO A 65 -12.54 -2.88 -2.83
CA PRO A 65 -11.95 -4.19 -3.13
C PRO A 65 -11.62 -4.33 -4.63
N GLY A 66 -10.42 -4.83 -4.94
CA GLY A 66 -9.86 -4.86 -6.28
C GLY A 66 -9.05 -3.62 -6.67
N PHE A 67 -8.93 -2.61 -5.81
CA PHE A 67 -8.10 -1.43 -6.12
C PHE A 67 -6.60 -1.75 -6.20
N VAL A 68 -6.16 -2.81 -5.52
CA VAL A 68 -4.85 -3.43 -5.74
C VAL A 68 -5.06 -4.61 -6.68
N SER A 69 -4.33 -4.63 -7.78
CA SER A 69 -4.36 -5.70 -8.77
C SER A 69 -3.07 -6.52 -8.73
N VAL A 70 -3.18 -7.84 -8.75
CA VAL A 70 -2.05 -8.72 -9.03
C VAL A 70 -2.01 -8.96 -10.54
N VAL A 71 -1.11 -8.25 -11.21
CA VAL A 71 -0.97 -8.25 -12.67
C VAL A 71 -0.47 -9.61 -13.16
N ASP A 72 0.49 -10.17 -12.44
CA ASP A 72 1.06 -11.50 -12.62
C ASP A 72 1.71 -11.96 -11.29
N GLU A 73 2.26 -13.17 -11.27
CA GLU A 73 2.89 -13.78 -10.09
C GLU A 73 4.03 -12.95 -9.47
N ARG A 74 4.55 -11.93 -10.15
CA ARG A 74 5.67 -11.09 -9.68
C ARG A 74 5.37 -9.60 -9.67
N THR A 75 4.14 -9.19 -9.99
CA THR A 75 3.82 -7.77 -10.20
C THR A 75 2.49 -7.41 -9.55
N ILE A 76 2.54 -6.46 -8.62
CA ILE A 76 1.36 -5.80 -8.05
C ILE A 76 1.22 -4.40 -8.66
N ALA A 77 0.00 -3.93 -8.88
CA ALA A 77 -0.27 -2.56 -9.26
C ALA A 77 -1.39 -1.94 -8.40
N PHE A 78 -1.24 -0.67 -8.03
CA PHE A 78 -2.29 0.09 -7.33
C PHE A 78 -2.29 1.56 -7.77
N PRO A 79 -3.44 2.26 -7.74
CA PRO A 79 -3.54 3.65 -8.13
C PRO A 79 -3.07 4.60 -7.02
N ASN A 80 -2.59 5.78 -7.41
CA ASN A 80 -2.51 6.93 -6.52
C ASN A 80 -3.66 7.91 -6.80
N TYR A 81 -4.44 8.21 -5.78
CA TYR A 81 -5.48 9.24 -5.82
C TYR A 81 -4.98 10.57 -5.24
N ASP A 82 -5.68 11.66 -5.55
CA ASP A 82 -5.41 12.96 -4.94
C ASP A 82 -5.51 12.88 -3.40
N GLY A 83 -4.65 13.64 -2.73
CA GLY A 83 -4.50 13.59 -1.28
C GLY A 83 -4.14 14.95 -0.69
N ASN A 84 -3.27 14.95 0.31
CA ASN A 84 -2.83 16.18 0.99
C ASN A 84 -1.65 16.90 0.31
N GLY A 85 -1.23 16.43 -0.87
CA GLY A 85 -0.13 17.03 -1.64
C GLY A 85 1.27 16.82 -1.08
N MET A 86 1.44 16.11 0.05
CA MET A 86 2.79 15.90 0.62
C MET A 86 3.63 14.88 -0.13
N TYR A 87 2.99 13.95 -0.85
CA TYR A 87 3.63 12.90 -1.65
C TYR A 87 4.74 12.10 -0.93
N LEU A 88 4.75 12.02 0.40
CA LEU A 88 5.85 11.39 1.16
C LEU A 88 6.20 9.99 0.65
N SER A 89 5.21 9.11 0.46
CA SER A 89 5.48 7.75 -0.01
C SER A 89 6.01 7.70 -1.44
N ILE A 90 5.41 8.46 -2.36
CA ILE A 90 5.76 8.40 -3.78
C ILE A 90 7.07 9.15 -4.07
N GLY A 91 7.32 10.25 -3.37
CA GLY A 91 8.61 10.96 -3.38
C GLY A 91 9.74 10.05 -2.89
N ASN A 92 9.51 9.28 -1.82
CA ASN A 92 10.48 8.27 -1.36
C ASN A 92 10.71 7.20 -2.44
N VAL A 93 9.64 6.65 -3.03
CA VAL A 93 9.72 5.67 -4.12
C VAL A 93 10.54 6.18 -5.31
N TRP A 94 10.51 7.49 -5.59
CA TRP A 94 11.31 8.09 -6.66
C TRP A 94 12.83 8.08 -6.39
N ARG A 95 13.24 8.08 -5.12
CA ARG A 95 14.65 8.09 -4.71
C ARG A 95 15.14 6.69 -4.33
N ASN A 96 14.26 5.90 -3.74
CA ASN A 96 14.52 4.57 -3.25
C ASN A 96 13.29 3.69 -3.50
N HIS A 97 13.45 2.75 -4.43
CA HIS A 97 12.34 1.94 -4.92
C HIS A 97 11.87 0.90 -3.90
N ALA A 98 12.65 0.62 -2.85
CA ALA A 98 12.34 -0.43 -1.90
C ALA A 98 11.12 -0.07 -1.05
N ILE A 99 10.11 -0.94 -1.09
CA ILE A 99 8.89 -0.79 -0.31
C ILE A 99 8.54 -2.06 0.46
N GLY A 100 7.75 -1.88 1.52
CA GLY A 100 7.03 -2.95 2.19
C GLY A 100 5.53 -2.68 2.16
N MET A 101 4.73 -3.71 1.89
CA MET A 101 3.28 -3.67 1.90
C MET A 101 2.76 -4.62 2.97
N LEU A 102 1.78 -4.18 3.75
CA LEU A 102 1.12 -4.99 4.77
C LEU A 102 -0.38 -5.00 4.54
N PHE A 103 -0.88 -6.18 4.18
CA PHE A 103 -2.30 -6.48 4.02
C PHE A 103 -2.81 -7.23 5.25
N ILE A 104 -3.99 -6.88 5.74
CA ILE A 104 -4.59 -7.48 6.94
C ILE A 104 -6.07 -7.76 6.68
N ASP A 105 -6.51 -8.95 7.06
CA ASP A 105 -7.93 -9.27 7.28
C ASP A 105 -8.20 -9.20 8.80
N TRP A 106 -9.05 -8.26 9.18
CA TRP A 106 -9.41 -8.02 10.57
C TRP A 106 -10.57 -8.90 11.05
N GLU A 107 -11.41 -9.42 10.16
CA GLU A 107 -12.54 -10.27 10.53
C GLU A 107 -12.09 -11.73 10.68
N ARG A 108 -11.19 -12.17 9.80
CA ARG A 108 -10.50 -13.45 9.84
C ARG A 108 -9.01 -13.18 10.01
N PRO A 109 -8.51 -13.03 11.26
CA PRO A 109 -7.15 -12.61 11.57
C PRO A 109 -6.08 -13.29 10.71
N GLN A 110 -5.69 -12.61 9.64
CA GLN A 110 -4.69 -13.05 8.66
C GLN A 110 -3.94 -11.80 8.21
N ARG A 111 -2.65 -11.96 7.94
CA ARG A 111 -1.85 -10.91 7.33
C ARG A 111 -0.93 -11.47 6.28
N LEU A 112 -0.71 -10.67 5.25
CA LEU A 112 0.23 -10.94 4.18
C LEU A 112 1.18 -9.75 4.07
N ARG A 113 2.49 -10.05 3.99
CA ARG A 113 3.52 -9.05 3.75
C ARG A 113 4.08 -9.25 2.36
N VAL A 114 4.30 -8.15 1.66
CA VAL A 114 4.95 -8.14 0.35
C VAL A 114 6.05 -7.11 0.42
N ASN A 115 7.29 -7.50 0.11
CA ASN A 115 8.37 -6.55 -0.10
C ASN A 115 8.77 -6.57 -1.58
N GLY A 116 9.08 -5.40 -2.12
CA GLY A 116 9.36 -5.25 -3.54
C GLY A 116 10.00 -3.93 -3.88
N ASP A 117 10.14 -3.71 -5.18
CA ASP A 117 10.66 -2.48 -5.76
C ASP A 117 9.54 -1.79 -6.55
N ALA A 118 9.17 -0.58 -6.12
CA ALA A 118 8.07 0.18 -6.69
C ALA A 118 8.53 1.16 -7.77
N GLN A 119 7.67 1.39 -8.76
CA GLN A 119 7.86 2.37 -9.84
C GLN A 119 6.54 3.07 -10.14
N VAL A 120 6.63 4.36 -10.49
CA VAL A 120 5.48 5.17 -10.89
C VAL A 120 5.33 5.12 -12.41
N SER A 121 4.10 4.93 -12.90
CA SER A 121 3.76 5.03 -14.32
C SER A 121 2.55 5.94 -14.51
N PHE A 122 2.75 7.02 -15.27
CA PHE A 122 1.72 8.01 -15.59
C PHE A 122 0.87 7.63 -16.82
N ASP A 123 1.32 6.62 -17.58
CA ASP A 123 0.76 6.15 -18.85
C ASP A 123 0.39 4.65 -18.80
N ASP A 124 0.21 4.12 -17.59
CA ASP A 124 -0.11 2.71 -17.38
C ASP A 124 -1.48 2.34 -18.01
N PRO A 125 -1.58 1.26 -18.79
CA PRO A 125 -2.87 0.81 -19.34
C PRO A 125 -3.94 0.53 -18.28
N LEU A 126 -3.55 0.18 -17.06
CA LEU A 126 -4.48 -0.04 -15.95
C LEU A 126 -5.11 1.27 -15.44
N LEU A 127 -4.51 2.44 -15.70
CA LEU A 127 -5.01 3.73 -15.23
C LEU A 127 -6.47 3.96 -15.65
N ALA A 128 -6.85 3.52 -16.85
CA ALA A 128 -8.22 3.62 -17.37
C ALA A 128 -9.27 2.87 -16.52
N ARG A 129 -8.85 1.95 -15.64
CA ARG A 129 -9.75 1.22 -14.72
C ARG A 129 -10.02 1.98 -13.42
N TYR A 130 -9.22 3.00 -13.11
CA TYR A 130 -9.26 3.70 -11.82
C TYR A 130 -9.69 5.15 -12.01
N HIS A 131 -10.94 5.44 -11.68
CA HIS A 131 -11.50 6.78 -11.78
C HIS A 131 -10.71 7.78 -10.93
N GLU A 132 -10.37 8.94 -11.49
CA GLU A 132 -9.60 10.02 -10.83
C GLU A 132 -8.19 9.63 -10.32
N ALA A 133 -7.67 8.45 -10.67
CA ALA A 133 -6.28 8.11 -10.37
C ALA A 133 -5.34 9.03 -11.15
N GLN A 134 -4.32 9.55 -10.47
CA GLN A 134 -3.31 10.43 -11.07
C GLN A 134 -2.25 9.63 -11.84
N PHE A 135 -1.93 8.44 -11.34
CA PHE A 135 -0.95 7.51 -11.91
C PHE A 135 -1.07 6.14 -11.23
N MET A 136 -0.41 5.15 -11.81
CA MET A 136 -0.27 3.81 -11.23
C MET A 136 1.09 3.66 -10.55
N VAL A 137 1.13 2.85 -9.50
CA VAL A 137 2.36 2.35 -8.89
C VAL A 137 2.43 0.86 -9.18
N ARG A 138 3.50 0.41 -9.86
CA ARG A 138 3.82 -1.00 -10.05
C ARG A 138 4.88 -1.42 -9.06
N VAL A 139 4.74 -2.64 -8.53
CA VAL A 139 5.66 -3.22 -7.55
C VAL A 139 6.16 -4.53 -8.11
N ALA A 140 7.46 -4.58 -8.41
CA ALA A 140 8.16 -5.82 -8.68
C ALA A 140 8.37 -6.56 -7.36
N VAL A 141 7.69 -7.69 -7.20
CA VAL A 141 7.66 -8.46 -5.96
C VAL A 141 8.97 -9.21 -5.78
N ARG A 142 9.63 -9.01 -4.64
CA ARG A 142 10.83 -9.77 -4.25
C ARG A 142 10.48 -10.92 -3.33
N GLU A 143 9.63 -10.66 -2.34
CA GLU A 143 9.20 -11.66 -1.37
C GLU A 143 7.76 -11.41 -0.92
N VAL A 144 7.04 -12.51 -0.76
CA VAL A 144 5.68 -12.58 -0.22
C VAL A 144 5.72 -13.58 0.91
N PHE A 145 5.18 -13.21 2.07
CA PHE A 145 5.15 -14.13 3.19
C PHE A 145 3.98 -13.87 4.13
N PRO A 146 3.18 -14.91 4.45
CA PRO A 146 2.15 -14.81 5.45
C PRO A 146 2.77 -14.81 6.83
N ASN A 147 2.02 -14.30 7.81
CA ASN A 147 2.34 -14.53 9.21
C ASN A 147 1.07 -14.87 9.98
N CYS A 148 1.19 -15.63 11.08
CA CYS A 148 0.04 -16.07 11.86
C CYS A 148 -0.75 -14.88 12.44
N GLY A 149 -2.08 -14.97 12.45
CA GLY A 149 -2.99 -13.92 12.93
C GLY A 149 -2.87 -13.56 14.42
N ARG A 150 -1.90 -14.14 15.15
CA ARG A 150 -1.61 -13.80 16.54
C ARG A 150 -1.44 -12.28 16.67
N TYR A 151 -2.11 -11.70 17.67
CA TYR A 151 -2.17 -10.27 18.00
C TYR A 151 -2.92 -9.35 17.02
N ILE A 152 -3.53 -9.87 15.95
CA ILE A 152 -4.44 -9.07 15.12
C ILE A 152 -5.77 -8.98 15.85
N HIS A 153 -6.20 -7.75 16.18
CA HIS A 153 -7.50 -7.49 16.76
C HIS A 153 -8.61 -7.84 15.77
N ARG A 154 -9.72 -8.37 16.28
CA ARG A 154 -10.92 -8.54 15.45
C ARG A 154 -11.64 -7.21 15.32
N LEU A 155 -11.70 -6.69 14.10
CA LEU A 155 -12.42 -5.46 13.78
C LEU A 155 -13.48 -5.77 12.72
N LYS A 156 -14.58 -5.03 12.76
CA LYS A 156 -15.62 -5.07 11.73
C LYS A 156 -15.57 -3.76 10.97
N LEU A 157 -15.64 -3.85 9.65
CA LEU A 157 -15.83 -2.68 8.81
C LEU A 157 -17.21 -2.09 9.09
N ILE A 158 -17.26 -0.82 9.50
CA ILE A 158 -18.52 -0.09 9.71
C ILE A 158 -19.01 0.49 8.38
N GLU A 159 -18.14 1.17 7.66
CA GLU A 159 -18.43 1.75 6.34
C GLU A 159 -17.16 1.89 5.51
N ARG A 160 -17.31 1.94 4.18
CA ARG A 160 -16.22 2.31 3.28
C ARG A 160 -16.13 3.82 3.15
N SER A 161 -14.91 4.31 2.95
CA SER A 161 -14.70 5.75 2.76
C SER A 161 -15.49 6.26 1.55
N ARG A 162 -16.28 7.31 1.78
CA ARG A 162 -16.96 8.06 0.71
C ARG A 162 -15.99 8.80 -0.22
N PHE A 163 -14.72 8.95 0.20
CA PHE A 163 -13.67 9.62 -0.56
C PHE A 163 -12.93 8.70 -1.53
N VAL A 164 -13.25 7.40 -1.57
CA VAL A 164 -12.78 6.53 -2.65
C VAL A 164 -13.45 6.97 -3.96
N PRO A 165 -12.70 7.37 -4.99
CA PRO A 165 -13.28 7.84 -6.25
C PRO A 165 -14.08 6.74 -6.96
N ARG A 166 -15.26 7.09 -7.47
CA ARG A 166 -16.14 6.18 -8.20
C ARG A 166 -16.78 6.91 -9.38
N ALA A 167 -16.79 6.30 -10.56
CA ALA A 167 -17.30 6.95 -11.78
C ALA A 167 -18.78 7.40 -11.69
N ALA A 168 -19.59 6.75 -10.85
CA ALA A 168 -21.00 7.06 -10.70
C ALA A 168 -21.30 8.20 -9.70
N THR A 169 -20.32 8.61 -8.88
CA THR A 169 -20.53 9.53 -7.77
C THR A 169 -19.36 10.51 -7.66
N PRO A 170 -19.60 11.83 -7.73
CA PRO A 170 -18.54 12.81 -7.53
C PRO A 170 -17.81 12.61 -6.20
N THR A 171 -16.48 12.60 -6.23
CA THR A 171 -15.67 12.49 -5.01
C THR A 171 -15.86 13.74 -4.14
N PRO A 172 -16.30 13.60 -2.87
CA PRO A 172 -16.48 14.74 -1.99
C PRO A 172 -15.15 15.43 -1.67
N ILE A 173 -15.18 16.76 -1.56
CA ILE A 173 -14.02 17.54 -1.10
C ILE A 173 -13.85 17.34 0.42
N PRO A 174 -12.67 16.91 0.91
CA PRO A 174 -12.42 16.77 2.35
C PRO A 174 -12.57 18.08 3.12
N ASP A 175 -13.14 18.02 4.33
CA ASP A 175 -13.44 19.22 5.11
C ASP A 175 -12.19 20.04 5.44
N TRP A 176 -11.06 19.39 5.74
CA TRP A 176 -9.80 20.08 6.04
C TRP A 176 -9.30 20.95 4.88
N LYS A 177 -9.62 20.63 3.61
CA LYS A 177 -9.25 21.48 2.46
C LYS A 177 -10.08 22.77 2.43
N ARG A 178 -11.31 22.74 2.97
CA ARG A 178 -12.21 23.91 3.03
C ARG A 178 -11.70 24.97 4.01
N ASP A 179 -10.96 24.54 5.02
CA ASP A 179 -10.33 25.42 6.02
C ASP A 179 -9.00 26.02 5.52
N MET A 180 -8.48 25.57 4.37
CA MET A 180 -7.24 26.09 3.80
C MET A 180 -7.47 27.37 2.99
N ASP A 181 -6.45 28.23 2.95
CA ASP A 181 -6.42 29.34 2.00
C ASP A 181 -6.49 28.79 0.57
N ARG A 182 -7.47 29.26 -0.22
CA ARG A 182 -7.67 28.79 -1.61
C ARG A 182 -6.43 29.00 -2.49
N SER A 183 -5.57 29.96 -2.16
CA SER A 183 -4.33 30.23 -2.90
C SER A 183 -3.30 29.10 -2.79
N VAL A 184 -3.35 28.30 -1.71
CA VAL A 184 -2.45 27.15 -1.52
C VAL A 184 -2.93 25.89 -2.21
N LEU A 185 -4.19 25.84 -2.64
CA LEU A 185 -4.76 24.71 -3.36
C LEU A 185 -4.24 24.67 -4.80
N SER A 186 -4.19 23.48 -5.40
CA SER A 186 -3.76 23.33 -6.80
C SER A 186 -4.69 24.10 -7.75
N ALA A 187 -4.18 24.50 -8.93
CA ALA A 187 -4.98 25.23 -9.92
C ALA A 187 -6.26 24.46 -10.32
N ASP A 188 -6.16 23.14 -10.33
CA ASP A 188 -7.25 22.24 -10.65
C ASP A 188 -8.11 21.85 -9.43
N ASP A 189 -7.84 22.35 -8.22
CA ASP A 189 -8.70 22.04 -7.07
C ASP A 189 -10.09 22.70 -7.24
N PRO A 190 -11.20 21.97 -7.07
CA PRO A 190 -12.54 22.53 -7.24
C PRO A 190 -12.80 23.76 -6.36
N LEU A 191 -12.30 23.78 -5.12
CA LEU A 191 -12.49 24.93 -4.22
C LEU A 191 -11.78 26.19 -4.70
N ARG A 192 -10.69 26.05 -5.47
CA ARG A 192 -9.98 27.17 -6.07
C ARG A 192 -10.70 27.70 -7.30
N ARG A 193 -11.32 26.82 -8.10
CA ARG A 193 -12.06 27.18 -9.33
C ARG A 193 -13.41 27.86 -9.05
N GLU A 194 -14.04 27.56 -7.92
CA GLU A 194 -15.32 28.17 -7.47
C GLU A 194 -15.17 29.62 -6.96
N ALA A 195 -14.20 30.40 -7.44
CA ALA A 195 -14.11 31.83 -7.15
C ALA A 195 -14.95 32.64 -8.17
N PRO A 196 -15.64 33.72 -7.75
CA PRO A 196 -16.42 34.57 -8.66
C PRO A 196 -15.58 35.25 -9.74
#